data_AF-A0A919CP93-F1
#
_entry.id   AF-A0A919CP93-F1
#
_cell.length_a   1.000
_cell.length_b   1.000
_cell.length_c   1.000
_cell.angle_alpha   90.00
_cell.angle_beta   90.00
_cell.angle_gamma   90.00
#
_symmetry.space_group_name_H-M   'P 1'
#
loop_
_entity.id
_entity.type
_entity.pdbx_description
1 polymer ?
#
loop_
_entity_poly.entity_id
_entity_poly.type
_entity_poly.pdbx_seq_one_letter_code
_entity_poly.pdbx_strand_id
1 'polypeptide(L)'
;MAVQTQDDGAAISTAIVWDDAAFKRRLLSEPKPALRELGIAVPDDVSVRLVTSKGAPGDEDDHSLMQFVLERGDDFAHFFLPSPRSPCAQQAVYGRILTRRLGDPLLDRAIRADAEAALRRLGGTA
;
A
#
# COMPACT_ATOMS: atom_id res chain seq x y z
N MET A 1 -25.56 -14.79 20.29
CA MET A 1 -25.39 -14.77 18.83
C MET A 1 -23.92 -14.47 18.56
N ALA A 2 -23.13 -15.50 18.31
CA ALA A 2 -21.73 -15.33 17.94
C ALA A 2 -21.70 -14.93 16.46
N VAL A 3 -21.23 -13.71 16.18
CA VAL A 3 -20.97 -13.27 14.82
C VAL A 3 -19.76 -14.06 14.33
N GLN A 4 -20.01 -14.96 13.37
CA GLN A 4 -18.97 -15.62 12.59
C GLN A 4 -18.33 -14.55 11.71
N THR A 5 -17.14 -14.09 12.07
CA THR A 5 -16.30 -13.33 11.14
C THR A 5 -15.69 -14.36 10.18
N GLN A 6 -16.25 -14.39 8.98
CA GLN A 6 -15.83 -15.20 7.86
C GLN A 6 -14.34 -14.92 7.54
N ASP A 7 -13.51 -15.94 7.64
CA ASP A 7 -12.13 -15.98 7.12
C ASP A 7 -12.18 -16.01 5.58
N ASP A 8 -12.46 -14.86 4.98
CA ASP A 8 -12.15 -14.60 3.57
C ASP A 8 -10.63 -14.38 3.48
N GLY A 9 -9.85 -15.45 3.23
CA GLY A 9 -8.38 -15.45 3.01
C GLY A 9 -7.69 -14.11 3.27
N ALA A 10 -7.50 -13.77 4.55
CA ALA A 10 -7.36 -12.39 4.99
C ALA A 10 -6.11 -11.73 4.39
N ALA A 11 -6.31 -10.67 3.60
CA ALA A 11 -5.23 -9.77 3.21
C ALA A 11 -4.45 -9.33 4.45
N ILE A 12 -3.13 -9.51 4.43
CA ILE A 12 -2.30 -9.13 5.58
C ILE A 12 -2.24 -7.60 5.67
N SER A 13 -2.04 -7.08 6.88
CA SER A 13 -2.00 -5.63 7.10
C SER A 13 -0.85 -4.98 6.35
N THR A 14 -1.06 -3.77 5.81
CA THR A 14 0.00 -3.00 5.14
C THR A 14 1.10 -2.58 6.09
N ALA A 15 0.85 -2.61 7.41
CA ALA A 15 1.84 -2.35 8.44
C ALA A 15 3.06 -3.31 8.35
N ILE A 16 2.88 -4.54 7.86
CA ILE A 16 3.96 -5.53 7.74
C ILE A 16 5.09 -5.04 6.83
N VAL A 17 4.80 -4.18 5.85
CA VAL A 17 5.78 -3.59 4.93
C VAL A 17 6.84 -2.77 5.67
N TRP A 18 6.48 -2.22 6.82
CA TRP A 18 7.35 -1.36 7.62
C TRP A 18 8.10 -2.13 8.70
N ASP A 19 7.54 -3.22 9.21
CA ASP A 19 8.14 -4.01 10.30
C ASP A 19 8.97 -5.21 9.80
N ASP A 20 8.64 -5.75 8.62
CA ASP A 20 9.35 -6.89 8.05
C ASP A 20 10.25 -6.45 6.89
N ALA A 21 11.55 -6.34 7.18
CA ALA A 21 12.57 -6.01 6.18
C ALA A 21 12.67 -7.06 5.06
N ALA A 22 12.37 -8.33 5.33
CA ALA A 22 12.35 -9.37 4.31
C ALA A 22 11.12 -9.20 3.39
N PHE A 23 9.96 -8.88 3.96
CA PHE A 23 8.77 -8.52 3.17
C PHE A 23 9.03 -7.30 2.30
N LYS A 24 9.60 -6.22 2.87
CA LYS A 24 9.95 -5.01 2.12
C LYS A 24 10.92 -5.30 0.97
N ARG A 25 11.91 -6.16 1.19
CA ARG A 25 12.83 -6.61 0.13
C ARG A 25 12.10 -7.40 -0.96
N ARG A 26 11.20 -8.31 -0.58
CA ARG A 26 10.36 -9.06 -1.55
C ARG A 26 9.47 -8.13 -2.35
N LEU A 27 8.88 -7.12 -1.71
CA LEU A 27 8.06 -6.11 -2.37
C LEU A 27 8.85 -5.28 -3.41
N LEU A 28 10.14 -5.05 -3.17
CA LEU A 28 11.03 -4.37 -4.12
C LEU A 28 11.44 -5.27 -5.29
N SER A 29 11.67 -6.58 -5.06
CA SER A 29 12.10 -7.52 -6.10
C SER A 29 10.93 -8.10 -6.92
N GLU A 30 9.82 -8.38 -6.25
CA GLU A 30 8.65 -9.09 -6.77
C GLU A 30 7.37 -8.38 -6.30
N PRO A 31 7.08 -7.17 -6.83
CA PRO A 31 6.01 -6.33 -6.30
C PRO A 31 4.62 -6.95 -6.45
N LYS A 32 4.33 -7.61 -7.58
CA LYS A 32 2.99 -8.19 -7.85
C LYS A 32 2.58 -9.26 -6.82
N PRO A 33 3.37 -10.33 -6.58
CA PRO A 33 2.99 -11.34 -5.59
C PRO A 33 2.91 -10.75 -4.18
N ALA A 34 3.83 -9.84 -3.81
CA ALA A 34 3.79 -9.18 -2.51
C ALA A 34 2.56 -8.29 -2.32
N LEU A 35 2.17 -7.52 -3.35
CA LEU A 35 0.93 -6.72 -3.33
C LEU A 35 -0.32 -7.60 -3.22
N ARG A 36 -0.31 -8.79 -3.83
CA ARG A 36 -1.43 -9.74 -3.72
C ARG A 36 -1.62 -10.20 -2.28
N GLU A 37 -0.55 -10.42 -1.52
CA GLU A 37 -0.62 -10.75 -0.09
C GLU A 37 -1.27 -9.62 0.73
N LEU A 38 -1.08 -8.35 0.32
CA LEU A 38 -1.71 -7.16 0.92
C LEU A 38 -3.17 -6.93 0.47
N GLY A 39 -3.71 -7.82 -0.39
CA GLY A 39 -5.05 -7.69 -0.96
C GLY A 39 -5.13 -6.72 -2.15
N ILE A 40 -4.02 -6.42 -2.81
CA ILE A 40 -3.94 -5.59 -4.01
C ILE A 40 -3.60 -6.48 -5.20
N ALA A 41 -4.61 -6.83 -6.00
CA ALA A 41 -4.42 -7.64 -7.20
C ALA A 41 -4.06 -6.75 -8.39
N VAL A 42 -2.81 -6.83 -8.85
CA VAL A 42 -2.35 -6.13 -10.05
C VAL A 42 -2.43 -7.07 -11.27
N PRO A 43 -3.08 -6.68 -12.38
CA PRO A 43 -3.14 -7.48 -13.60
C PRO A 43 -1.76 -7.84 -14.18
N ASP A 44 -1.70 -8.94 -14.93
CA ASP A 44 -0.45 -9.44 -15.52
C ASP A 44 0.15 -8.49 -16.56
N ASP A 45 -0.69 -7.73 -17.26
CA ASP A 45 -0.31 -6.75 -18.27
C ASP A 45 0.05 -5.36 -17.70
N VAL A 46 -0.03 -5.17 -16.38
CA VAL A 46 0.38 -3.94 -15.69
C VAL A 46 1.79 -4.10 -15.11
N SER A 47 2.73 -3.23 -15.46
CA SER A 47 4.04 -3.17 -14.82
C SER A 47 3.93 -2.47 -13.45
N VAL A 48 4.78 -2.83 -12.48
CA VAL A 48 4.82 -2.18 -11.16
C VAL A 48 6.24 -1.77 -10.84
N ARG A 49 6.43 -0.50 -10.51
CA ARG A 49 7.70 0.05 -10.03
C ARG A 49 7.51 0.72 -8.68
N LEU A 50 8.36 0.38 -7.73
CA LEU A 50 8.35 0.97 -6.39
C LEU A 50 9.37 2.10 -6.28
N VAL A 51 8.93 3.27 -5.82
CA VAL A 51 9.78 4.40 -5.49
C VAL A 51 9.64 4.68 -4.00
N THR A 52 10.75 4.63 -3.27
CA THR A 52 10.77 4.94 -1.84
C THR A 52 11.28 6.36 -1.63
N SER A 53 10.66 7.09 -0.70
CA SER A 53 11.13 8.41 -0.28
C SER A 53 11.74 8.33 1.11
N LYS A 54 12.75 9.17 1.38
CA LYS A 54 13.34 9.29 2.71
C LYS A 54 12.38 10.07 3.61
N GLY A 55 12.26 9.62 4.87
CA GLY A 55 11.42 10.27 5.87
C GLY A 55 11.80 11.73 6.15
N ALA A 56 10.86 12.48 6.74
CA ALA A 56 11.15 13.81 7.25
C ALA A 56 12.08 13.72 8.48
N PRO A 57 12.82 14.78 8.83
CA PRO A 57 13.60 14.81 10.07
C PRO A 57 12.70 14.52 11.28
N GLY A 58 12.99 13.44 12.02
CA GLY A 58 12.23 13.02 13.20
C GLY A 58 11.26 11.85 12.97
N ASP A 59 11.10 11.35 11.74
CA ASP A 59 10.42 10.06 11.51
C ASP A 59 11.26 8.90 12.08
N GLU A 60 10.60 7.91 12.69
CA GLU A 60 11.26 6.70 13.22
C GLU A 60 11.75 5.76 12.11
N ASP A 61 11.08 5.77 10.95
CA ASP A 61 11.41 4.90 9.82
C ASP A 61 12.38 5.61 8.83
N ASP A 62 13.34 4.88 8.28
CA ASP A 62 14.26 5.39 7.23
C ASP A 62 13.52 5.93 5.99
N HIS A 63 12.33 5.37 5.73
CA HIS A 63 11.42 5.77 4.68
C HIS A 63 10.03 6.00 5.29
N SER A 64 9.37 7.10 4.97
CA SER A 64 8.02 7.39 5.50
C SER A 64 6.90 7.21 4.46
N LEU A 65 7.26 7.10 3.18
CA LEU A 65 6.30 6.99 2.09
C LEU A 65 6.88 6.18 0.94
N MET A 66 6.09 5.21 0.45
CA MET A 66 6.36 4.45 -0.76
C MET A 66 5.32 4.78 -1.82
N GLN A 67 5.77 5.00 -3.05
CA GLN A 67 4.92 5.22 -4.23
C GLN A 67 5.02 3.99 -5.14
N PHE A 68 3.86 3.45 -5.52
CA PHE A 68 3.75 2.41 -6.54
C PHE A 68 3.35 3.06 -7.84
N VAL A 69 4.23 3.01 -8.83
CA VAL A 69 3.94 3.44 -10.20
C VAL A 69 3.47 2.21 -10.97
N LEU A 70 2.29 2.33 -11.55
CA LEU A 70 1.64 1.31 -12.35
C LEU A 70 1.63 1.77 -13.81
N GLU A 71 2.03 0.92 -14.73
CA GLU A 71 2.10 1.26 -16.16
C GLU A 71 1.44 0.17 -16.99
N ARG A 72 0.63 0.56 -17.98
CA ARG A 72 -0.01 -0.32 -18.95
C ARG A 72 0.01 0.35 -20.33
N GLY A 73 0.84 -0.16 -21.24
CA GLY A 73 1.07 0.52 -22.52
C GLY A 73 1.62 1.93 -22.28
N ASP A 74 0.93 2.95 -22.80
CA ASP A 74 1.28 4.37 -22.63
C ASP A 74 0.59 5.02 -21.42
N ASP A 75 -0.31 4.30 -20.75
CA ASP A 75 -1.03 4.77 -19.57
C ASP A 75 -0.23 4.49 -18.29
N PHE A 76 -0.28 5.44 -17.35
CA PHE A 76 0.31 5.26 -16.03
C PHE A 76 -0.60 5.79 -14.93
N ALA A 77 -0.53 5.16 -13.76
CA ALA A 77 -1.20 5.57 -12.55
C ALA A 77 -0.28 5.33 -11.35
N HIS A 78 -0.64 5.85 -10.18
CA HIS A 78 0.09 5.54 -8.96
C HIS A 78 -0.84 5.53 -7.76
N PHE A 79 -0.39 4.83 -6.72
CA PHE A 79 -0.96 4.91 -5.38
C PHE A 79 0.18 4.94 -4.37
N PHE A 80 -0.17 5.28 -3.13
CA PHE A 80 0.80 5.45 -2.07
C PHE A 80 0.57 4.50 -0.89
N LEU A 81 1.67 4.15 -0.25
CA LEU A 81 1.70 3.42 1.01
C LEU A 81 2.52 4.29 1.99
N PRO A 82 1.88 5.11 2.83
CA PRO A 82 2.56 5.88 3.86
C PRO A 82 2.82 5.00 5.10
N SER A 83 3.85 5.35 5.88
CA SER A 83 4.10 4.68 7.15
C SER A 83 2.96 4.97 8.16
N PRO A 84 2.43 3.96 8.87
CA PRO A 84 1.52 4.17 9.98
C PRO A 84 2.15 5.02 11.11
N ARG A 85 3.48 5.01 11.22
CA ARG A 85 4.25 5.78 12.22
C ARG A 85 4.54 7.22 11.79
N SER A 86 4.25 7.59 10.53
CA SER A 86 4.45 8.97 10.04
C SER A 86 3.10 9.64 9.75
N PRO A 87 2.53 10.40 10.72
CA PRO A 87 1.32 11.19 10.51
C PRO A 87 1.44 12.17 9.35
N CYS A 88 2.64 12.74 9.15
CA CYS A 88 2.93 13.67 8.06
C CYS A 88 2.78 12.99 6.69
N ALA A 89 3.27 11.77 6.53
CA ALA A 89 3.11 11.01 5.29
C ALA A 89 1.63 10.71 5.00
N GLN A 90 0.86 10.31 6.02
CA GLN A 90 -0.59 10.10 5.86
C GLN A 90 -1.30 11.39 5.45
N GLN A 91 -0.96 12.53 6.07
CA GLN A 91 -1.54 13.82 5.73
C GLN A 91 -1.17 14.27 4.32
N ALA A 92 0.07 14.03 3.87
CA ALA A 92 0.51 14.37 2.52
C ALA A 92 -0.25 13.58 1.44
N VAL A 93 -0.52 12.29 1.69
CA VAL A 93 -1.22 11.41 0.73
C VAL A 93 -2.74 11.61 0.78
N TYR A 94 -3.32 11.60 1.97
CA TYR A 94 -4.78 11.53 2.15
C TYR A 94 -5.42 12.84 2.63
N GLY A 95 -4.64 13.91 2.79
CA GLY A 95 -5.11 15.20 3.29
C GLY A 95 -5.51 15.19 4.77
N ARG A 96 -5.31 14.07 5.48
CA ARG A 96 -5.65 13.88 6.89
C ARG A 96 -4.81 12.77 7.52
N ILE A 97 -4.66 12.81 8.84
CA ILE A 97 -4.09 11.70 9.62
C ILE A 97 -5.21 10.67 9.81
N LEU A 98 -5.02 9.45 9.30
CA LEU A 98 -6.00 8.37 9.44
C LEU A 98 -5.85 7.64 10.76
N THR A 99 -4.60 7.39 11.16
CA THR A 99 -4.29 6.67 12.40
C THR A 99 -2.89 6.99 12.91
N ARG A 100 -2.63 6.64 14.17
CA ARG A 100 -1.28 6.55 14.76
C ARG A 100 -0.99 5.14 15.29
N ARG A 101 -1.88 4.18 15.05
CA ARG A 101 -1.79 2.81 15.55
C ARG A 101 -1.36 1.89 14.42
N LEU A 102 -0.36 1.06 14.69
CA LEU A 102 0.05 0.00 13.78
C LEU A 102 -1.09 -1.01 13.62
N GLY A 103 -1.36 -1.43 12.39
CA GLY A 103 -2.42 -2.40 12.08
C GLY A 103 -3.85 -1.85 12.15
N ASP A 104 -4.04 -0.52 12.21
CA ASP A 104 -5.37 0.07 12.15
C ASP A 104 -6.01 -0.15 10.77
N PRO A 105 -7.21 -0.77 10.68
CA PRO A 105 -7.84 -1.10 9.41
C PRO A 105 -8.22 0.12 8.56
N LEU A 106 -8.29 1.33 9.15
CA LEU A 106 -8.61 2.55 8.40
C LEU A 106 -7.52 2.89 7.37
N LEU A 107 -6.25 2.75 7.76
CA LEU A 107 -5.13 3.00 6.85
C LEU A 107 -5.06 1.92 5.77
N ASP A 108 -5.21 0.65 6.15
CA ASP A 108 -5.23 -0.47 5.21
C ASP A 108 -6.35 -0.33 4.17
N ARG A 109 -7.55 0.10 4.60
CA ARG A 109 -8.68 0.36 3.71
C ARG A 109 -8.40 1.53 2.76
N ALA A 110 -7.78 2.59 3.24
CA ALA A 110 -7.45 3.75 2.42
C ALA A 110 -6.41 3.40 1.33
N ILE A 111 -5.36 2.65 1.69
CA ILE A 111 -4.34 2.19 0.75
C ILE A 111 -4.95 1.29 -0.32
N ARG A 112 -5.79 0.33 0.06
CA ARG A 112 -6.46 -0.56 -0.91
C ARG A 112 -7.39 0.21 -1.85
N ALA A 113 -8.16 1.16 -1.32
CA ALA A 113 -9.05 1.99 -2.14
C ALA A 113 -8.25 2.87 -3.12
N ASP A 114 -7.09 3.40 -2.72
CA ASP A 114 -6.21 4.18 -3.58
C ASP A 114 -5.59 3.32 -4.70
N ALA A 115 -5.14 2.10 -4.36
CA ALA A 115 -4.63 1.14 -5.33
C ALA A 115 -5.70 0.72 -6.35
N GLU A 116 -6.92 0.44 -5.89
CA GLU A 116 -8.06 0.13 -6.75
C GLU A 116 -8.40 1.30 -7.69
N ALA A 117 -8.40 2.53 -7.16
CA ALA A 117 -8.63 3.72 -7.98
C ALA A 117 -7.51 3.93 -9.02
N ALA A 118 -6.25 3.64 -8.68
CA ALA A 118 -5.12 3.69 -9.61
C ALA A 118 -5.26 2.65 -10.73
N LEU A 119 -5.63 1.41 -10.39
CA LEU A 119 -5.86 0.35 -11.36
C LEU A 119 -7.05 0.64 -12.29
N ARG A 120 -8.12 1.24 -11.75
CA ARG A 120 -9.27 1.70 -12.57
C ARG A 120 -8.89 2.77 -13.58
N ARG A 121 -7.96 3.67 -13.24
CA ARG A 121 -7.44 4.67 -14.19
C ARG A 121 -6.67 4.04 -15.34
N LEU A 122 -6.07 2.88 -15.13
CA LEU A 122 -5.40 2.07 -16.17
C LEU A 122 -6.36 1.20 -16.99
N GLY A 123 -7.67 1.36 -16.82
CA GLY A 123 -8.67 0.51 -17.49
C GLY A 123 -8.78 -0.89 -16.89
N GLY A 124 -8.31 -1.13 -15.67
CA GLY A 124 -8.61 -2.33 -14.90
C GLY A 124 -10.03 -2.25 -14.33
N THR A 125 -10.96 -3.09 -14.79
CA THR A 125 -12.20 -3.33 -14.04
C THR A 125 -11.85 -4.10 -12.78
N ALA A 126 -12.14 -3.50 -11.62
CA ALA A 126 -11.99 -4.09 -10.29
C ALA A 126 -12.72 -5.44 -10.16
#